data_AF-A0A1Y6HNE8-F1
#
_entry.id   AF-A0A1Y6HNE8-F1
#
_cell.length_a   1.000
_cell.length_b   1.000
_cell.length_c   1.000
_cell.angle_alpha   90.00
_cell.angle_beta   90.00
_cell.angle_gamma   90.00
#
_symmetry.space_group_name_H-M   'P 1'
#
loop_
_entity.id
_entity.type
_entity.pdbx_description
1 polymer ?
#
loop_
_entity_poly.entity_id
_entity_poly.type
_entity_poly.pdbx_seq_one_letter_code
_entity_poly.pdbx_strand_id
1 'polypeptide(L)'
;MLRIHLQQQWYALSDPAMEEPLHEIPTLRRFVQLGGLDTVPDATTILNVRRLLETHSVAGRMLDAVDAHLARKGQHLRSSTISHRRAHLDQGCRSRAQL
;
A
#
# COMPACT_ATOMS: atom_id res chain seq x y z
N MET A 1 -9.43 -4.17 6.80
CA MET A 1 -8.28 -5.09 6.56
C MET A 1 -7.45 -4.74 5.33
N LEU A 2 -8.01 -4.43 4.15
CA LEU A 2 -7.21 -4.02 2.97
C LEU A 2 -6.29 -2.81 3.21
N ARG A 3 -6.74 -1.85 4.03
CA ARG A 3 -5.92 -0.69 4.42
C ARG A 3 -4.68 -1.05 5.24
N ILE A 4 -4.76 -2.11 6.05
CA ILE A 4 -3.59 -2.65 6.78
C ILE A 4 -2.57 -3.17 5.77
N HIS A 5 -3.04 -3.91 4.77
CA HIS A 5 -2.17 -4.42 3.70
C HIS A 5 -1.48 -3.31 2.91
N LEU A 6 -2.21 -2.23 2.57
CA LEU A 6 -1.62 -1.05 1.93
C LEU A 6 -0.56 -0.41 2.84
N GLN A 7 -0.83 -0.29 4.13
CA GLN A 7 0.11 0.26 5.10
C GLN A 7 1.36 -0.62 5.22
N GLN A 8 1.23 -1.95 5.23
CA GLN A 8 2.38 -2.87 5.18
C GLN A 8 3.25 -2.62 3.94
N GLN A 9 2.63 -2.45 2.77
CA GLN A 9 3.34 -2.23 1.51
C GLN A 9 4.01 -0.86 1.43
N TRP A 10 3.42 0.17 2.03
CA TRP A 10 3.99 1.53 2.04
C TRP A 10 5.15 1.67 3.02
N TYR A 11 5.04 1.05 4.20
CA TYR A 11 6.07 1.09 5.23
C TYR A 11 7.09 -0.05 5.17
N ALA A 12 6.99 -0.94 4.18
CA ALA A 12 7.86 -2.11 4.04
C ALA A 12 7.78 -3.07 5.26
N LEU A 13 6.62 -3.13 5.93
CA LEU A 13 6.46 -3.90 7.16
C LEU A 13 6.07 -5.35 6.87
N SER A 14 6.68 -6.27 7.60
CA SER A 14 6.24 -7.67 7.65
C SER A 14 4.91 -7.81 8.42
N ASP A 15 4.26 -8.97 8.31
CA ASP A 15 3.03 -9.26 9.06
C ASP A 15 3.17 -9.06 10.58
N PRO A 16 4.20 -9.60 11.26
CA PRO A 16 4.36 -9.34 12.70
C PRO A 16 4.77 -7.89 12.99
N ALA A 17 5.55 -7.25 12.12
CA ALA A 17 5.97 -5.86 12.31
C ALA A 17 4.83 -4.84 12.12
N MET A 18 3.67 -5.27 11.63
CA MET A 18 2.50 -4.42 11.43
C MET A 18 1.57 -4.39 12.65
N GLU A 19 1.63 -5.42 13.50
CA GLU A 19 0.79 -5.52 14.71
C GLU A 19 1.13 -4.42 15.71
N GLU A 20 2.40 -4.28 16.07
CA GLU A 20 2.88 -3.33 17.07
C GLU A 20 2.52 -1.86 16.74
N PRO A 21 2.73 -1.35 15.50
CA PRO A 21 2.29 -0.01 15.12
C PRO A 21 0.77 0.22 15.19
N LEU A 22 -0.06 -0.81 15.02
CA LEU A 22 -1.52 -0.68 15.14
C LEU A 22 -1.97 -0.56 16.60
N HIS A 23 -1.20 -1.13 17.54
CA HIS A 23 -1.42 -0.98 18.97
C HIS A 23 -0.92 0.38 19.48
N GLU A 24 0.26 0.80 19.03
CA GLU A 24 0.96 1.95 19.62
C GLU A 24 0.62 3.29 18.97
N ILE A 25 0.25 3.32 17.68
CA ILE A 25 0.13 4.55 16.91
C ILE A 25 -1.34 4.79 16.51
N PRO A 26 -2.09 5.64 17.24
CA PRO A 26 -3.50 5.91 16.98
C PRO A 26 -3.80 6.43 15.57
N THR A 27 -2.85 7.16 14.96
CA THR A 27 -2.99 7.67 13.59
C THR A 27 -3.01 6.54 12.56
N LEU A 28 -2.19 5.50 12.76
CA LEU A 28 -2.18 4.32 11.89
C LEU A 28 -3.47 3.52 12.06
N ARG A 29 -3.93 3.36 13.31
CA ARG A 29 -5.24 2.74 13.62
C ARG A 29 -6.40 3.49 12.96
N ARG A 30 -6.39 4.83 13.01
CA ARG A 30 -7.41 5.68 12.37
C ARG A 30 -7.36 5.56 10.84
N PHE A 31 -6.17 5.47 10.25
CA PHE A 31 -6.01 5.29 8.80
C PHE A 31 -6.70 4.00 8.34
N VAL A 32 -6.52 2.90 9.07
CA VAL A 32 -7.14 1.61 8.75
C VAL A 32 -8.62 1.52 9.14
N GLN A 33 -9.20 2.62 9.64
CA GLN A 33 -10.58 2.73 10.11
C GLN A 33 -10.93 1.71 11.21
N LEU A 34 -9.96 1.34 12.03
CA LEU A 34 -10.24 0.64 13.28
C LEU A 34 -10.71 1.70 14.29
N GLY A 35 -11.99 1.65 14.67
CA GLY A 35 -12.56 2.45 15.73
C GLY A 35 -11.90 2.16 17.09
N GLY A 36 -12.10 3.05 18.06
CA GLY A 36 -11.45 2.95 19.39
C GLY A 36 -11.79 1.67 20.17
N LEU A 37 -12.93 1.04 19.88
CA LEU A 37 -13.39 -0.22 20.48
C LEU A 37 -13.13 -1.45 19.60
N ASP A 38 -12.66 -1.27 18.35
CA ASP A 38 -12.41 -2.39 17.46
C ASP A 38 -11.17 -3.14 17.89
N THR A 39 -11.27 -4.47 17.91
CA THR A 39 -10.14 -5.37 18.17
C THR A 39 -9.05 -5.14 17.15
N VAL A 40 -7.83 -4.83 17.62
CA VAL A 40 -6.65 -4.76 16.77
C VAL A 40 -6.32 -6.18 16.30
N PRO A 41 -6.18 -6.41 14.99
CA PRO A 41 -5.85 -7.74 14.48
C PRO A 41 -4.42 -8.11 14.87
N ASP A 42 -4.25 -9.32 15.37
CA ASP A 42 -2.95 -9.92 15.66
C ASP A 42 -2.21 -10.27 14.36
N ALA A 43 -0.91 -10.58 14.46
CA ALA A 43 -0.07 -10.97 13.33
C ALA A 43 -0.69 -12.13 12.51
N THR A 44 -1.39 -13.06 13.16
CA THR A 44 -2.02 -14.20 12.47
C THR A 44 -3.22 -13.79 11.63
N THR A 45 -4.04 -12.86 12.11
CA THR A 45 -5.15 -12.27 11.36
C THR A 45 -4.63 -11.47 10.16
N ILE A 46 -3.56 -10.69 10.34
CA ILE A 46 -2.91 -9.94 9.26
C ILE A 46 -2.39 -10.90 8.17
N LEU A 47 -1.71 -11.98 8.57
CA LEU A 47 -1.24 -13.03 7.65
C LEU A 47 -2.37 -13.69 6.86
N ASN A 48 -3.48 -14.02 7.51
CA ASN A 48 -4.62 -14.68 6.86
C ASN A 48 -5.28 -13.77 5.81
N VAL A 49 -5.42 -12.48 6.11
CA VAL A 49 -5.89 -11.48 5.16
C VAL A 49 -4.95 -11.37 3.97
N ARG A 50 -3.64 -11.31 4.20
CA ARG A 50 -2.66 -11.24 3.12
C ARG A 50 -2.77 -12.43 2.17
N ARG A 51 -2.84 -13.66 2.71
CA ARG A 51 -3.03 -14.87 1.91
C ARG A 51 -4.32 -14.83 1.09
N LEU A 52 -5.41 -14.33 1.66
CA LEU A 52 -6.68 -14.16 0.94
C LEU A 52 -6.54 -13.16 -0.22
N LEU A 53 -5.86 -12.03 0.01
CA LEU A 53 -5.63 -11.01 -1.03
C LEU A 53 -4.67 -11.48 -2.14
N GLU A 54 -3.65 -12.26 -1.78
CA GLU A 54 -2.73 -12.92 -2.72
C GLU A 54 -3.48 -13.94 -3.59
N THR A 55 -4.33 -14.78 -2.98
CA THR A 55 -5.16 -15.77 -3.69
C THR A 55 -6.04 -15.13 -4.77
N HIS A 56 -6.60 -13.95 -4.48
CA HIS A 56 -7.44 -13.23 -5.43
C HIS A 56 -6.68 -12.21 -6.30
N SER A 57 -5.36 -12.07 -6.14
CA SER A 57 -4.54 -11.07 -6.85
C SER A 57 -5.10 -9.63 -6.77
N VAL A 58 -5.81 -9.30 -5.69
CA VAL A 58 -6.49 -8.01 -5.52
C VAL A 58 -5.53 -6.95 -5.00
N ALA A 59 -4.55 -7.35 -4.18
CA ALA A 59 -3.58 -6.43 -3.56
C ALA A 59 -2.82 -5.58 -4.58
N GLY A 60 -2.18 -6.23 -5.57
CA GLY A 60 -1.41 -5.53 -6.60
C GLY A 60 -2.28 -4.61 -7.46
N ARG A 61 -3.45 -5.08 -7.89
CA ARG A 61 -4.39 -4.27 -8.69
C ARG A 61 -4.89 -3.04 -7.93
N MET A 62 -5.08 -3.16 -6.62
CA MET A 62 -5.50 -2.05 -5.78
C MET A 62 -4.38 -1.01 -5.64
N LEU A 63 -3.14 -1.45 -5.42
CA LEU A 63 -1.97 -0.57 -5.40
C LEU A 63 -1.83 0.20 -6.71
N ASP A 64 -1.87 -0.51 -7.85
CA ASP A 64 -1.77 0.12 -9.18
C ASP A 64 -2.87 1.17 -9.38
N ALA A 65 -4.09 0.91 -8.91
CA ALA A 65 -5.19 1.85 -8.98
C ALA A 65 -4.97 3.09 -8.08
N VAL A 66 -4.38 2.91 -6.90
CA VAL A 66 -4.01 4.01 -6.00
C VAL A 66 -2.88 4.84 -6.60
N ASP A 67 -1.85 4.21 -7.12
CA ASP A 67 -0.73 4.89 -7.77
C ASP A 67 -1.19 5.65 -9.02
N ALA A 68 -2.08 5.07 -9.84
CA ALA A 68 -2.69 5.77 -10.96
C ALA A 68 -3.53 6.97 -10.50
N HIS A 69 -4.23 6.86 -9.37
CA HIS A 69 -5.01 7.98 -8.81
C HIS A 69 -4.11 9.12 -8.32
N LEU A 70 -3.00 8.78 -7.65
CA LEU A 70 -2.02 9.74 -7.16
C LEU A 70 -1.28 10.41 -8.32
N ALA A 71 -0.88 9.64 -9.34
CA ALA A 71 -0.20 10.16 -10.52
C ALA A 71 -1.04 11.22 -11.25
N ARG A 72 -2.37 11.02 -11.35
CA ARG A 72 -3.30 12.04 -11.89
C ARG A 72 -3.31 13.34 -11.09
N LYS A 73 -2.95 13.29 -9.81
CA LYS A 73 -2.83 14.46 -8.93
C LYS A 73 -1.40 15.00 -8.85
N GLY A 74 -0.47 14.50 -9.68
CA GLY A 74 0.94 14.85 -9.64
C GLY A 74 1.68 14.34 -8.41
N GLN A 75 1.15 13.32 -7.73
CA GLN A 75 1.71 12.74 -6.52
C GLN A 75 2.15 11.30 -6.78
N HIS A 76 3.22 10.86 -6.13
CA HIS A 76 3.66 9.47 -6.17
C HIS A 76 3.95 9.00 -4.76
N LEU A 77 3.46 7.82 -4.41
CA LEU A 77 3.86 7.18 -3.17
C LEU A 77 5.21 6.50 -3.38
N ARG A 78 6.25 6.95 -2.67
CA ARG A 78 7.54 6.26 -2.60
C ARG A 78 7.42 5.16 -1.56
N SER A 79 7.11 3.92 -1.98
CA SER A 79 7.32 2.76 -1.11
C SER A 79 8.81 2.66 -0.79
N SER A 80 9.15 2.60 0.50
CA SER A 80 10.54 2.52 0.99
C SER A 80 11.16 1.12 0.85
N THR A 81 10.45 0.14 0.28
CA THR A 81 11.03 -1.18 0.02
C THR A 81 11.78 -1.20 -1.30
N ILE A 82 13.11 -1.27 -1.21
CA ILE A 82 14.00 -1.65 -2.30
C ILE A 82 13.64 -3.09 -2.71
N SER A 83 12.70 -3.26 -3.64
CA SER A 83 12.58 -4.37 -4.61
C SER A 83 11.19 -4.35 -5.28
N HIS A 84 10.99 -3.45 -6.23
CA HIS A 84 10.51 -3.79 -7.58
C HIS A 84 10.62 -2.52 -8.43
N ARG A 85 11.80 -2.34 -9.03
CA ARG A 85 11.95 -1.39 -10.14
C ARG A 85 11.15 -1.96 -11.31
N ARG A 86 9.85 -1.67 -11.39
CA ARG A 86 9.16 -1.74 -12.68
C ARG A 86 9.45 -0.44 -13.39
N ALA A 87 10.56 -0.45 -14.14
CA ALA A 87 10.81 0.55 -15.14
C ALA A 87 9.60 0.53 -16.09
N HIS A 88 8.69 1.50 -15.94
CA HIS A 88 7.81 1.84 -17.03
C HIS A 88 8.68 2.62 -18.02
N LEU A 89 9.29 1.87 -18.95
CA LEU A 89 9.84 2.47 -20.15
C LEU A 89 8.67 3.06 -20.96
N ASP A 90 8.87 4.33 -21.30
CA ASP A 90 8.42 5.02 -22.51
C ASP A 90 6.92 5.33 -22.69
N GLN A 91 6.58 6.63 -22.72
CA GLN A 91 6.14 7.39 -23.92
C GLN A 91 5.34 8.65 -23.52
N GLY A 92 5.99 9.81 -23.62
CA GLY A 92 5.33 11.10 -23.39
C GLY A 92 6.14 12.37 -23.67
N CYS A 93 7.41 12.26 -24.11
CA CYS A 93 8.20 13.40 -24.54
C CYS A 93 8.41 13.37 -26.06
N ARG A 94 7.32 13.41 -26.81
CA ARG A 94 7.32 13.83 -28.23
C ARG A 94 6.26 14.90 -28.40
N SER A 95 6.64 16.15 -28.20
CA SER A 95 6.05 17.33 -28.89
C SER A 95 6.71 18.62 -28.39
N ARG A 96 7.88 18.96 -28.94
CA ARG A 96 8.33 20.34 -29.24
C ARG A 96 9.80 20.34 -29.62
N ALA A 97 10.08 20.28 -30.92
CA ALA A 97 11.23 20.93 -31.58
C ALA A 97 11.24 20.56 -33.08
N GLN A 98 10.15 20.87 -33.78
CA GLN A 98 10.19 21.17 -35.21
C GLN A 98 9.23 22.33 -35.42
N LEU A 99 9.80 23.53 -35.36
CA LEU A 99 9.49 24.74 -36.14
C LEU A 99 10.58 25.75 -35.81
#